data_AF-A0A6C0KQA0-F1
#
_entry.id   AF-A0A6C0KQA0-F1
#
_cell.length_a   1.000
_cell.length_b   1.000
_cell.length_c   1.000
_cell.angle_alpha   90.00
_cell.angle_beta   90.00
_cell.angle_gamma   90.00
#
_symmetry.space_group_name_H-M   'P 1'
#
loop_
_entity.id
_entity.type
_entity.pdbx_description
1 polymer ?
#
loop_
_entity_poly.entity_id
_entity_poly.type
_entity_poly.pdbx_seq_one_letter_code
_entity_poly.pdbx_strand_id
1 'polypeptide(L)'
;MLELTILIFIVTVAFVFLWWIASSSDVPATEEFSNYLQSCPSGFSSFYNADGDMICCDGEIIARKCAGNRQCILNGNGTKALPNCVDLLKEEYNNKANNSCPASMPSYFEDNVKKTKGCTNGTLNQTMTGPKSSSQPTCIMYSDLNSNLQSIDSCHNQKSMDTAPCFGKTCSKRLIQPNKKAPPLVAIEFSDDMGITHIAYTRESFMNYLNVTQPTWKEKGIDLQKNIMVAEVAKAVYIDKTMTPAQIQF
;
A
#
# COMPACT_ATOMS: atom_id res chain seq x y z
N MET A 1 6.17 58.36 -23.53
CA MET A 1 6.62 57.13 -24.22
C MET A 1 6.83 55.99 -23.24
N LEU A 2 7.61 56.19 -22.15
CA LEU A 2 7.89 55.16 -21.14
C LEU A 2 6.64 54.65 -20.37
N GLU A 3 5.73 55.55 -20.00
CA GLU A 3 4.52 55.16 -19.25
C GLU A 3 3.55 54.31 -20.07
N LEU A 4 3.44 54.60 -21.39
CA LEU A 4 2.62 53.82 -22.31
C LEU A 4 3.20 52.41 -22.51
N THR A 5 4.53 52.28 -22.60
CA THR A 5 5.19 50.98 -22.73
C THR A 5 5.06 50.11 -21.48
N ILE A 6 5.07 50.72 -20.27
CA ILE A 6 4.86 49.99 -19.01
C ILE A 6 3.41 49.49 -18.92
N LEU A 7 2.44 50.33 -19.30
CA LEU A 7 1.03 49.95 -19.27
C LEU A 7 0.71 48.81 -20.24
N ILE A 8 1.27 48.85 -21.45
CA ILE A 8 1.11 47.76 -22.44
C ILE A 8 1.71 46.46 -21.91
N PHE A 9 2.88 46.50 -21.25
CA PHE A 9 3.53 45.31 -20.68
C PHE A 9 2.71 44.67 -19.55
N ILE A 10 2.11 45.46 -18.66
CA ILE A 10 1.26 44.96 -17.58
C ILE A 10 0.01 44.28 -18.15
N VAL A 11 -0.61 44.89 -19.17
CA VAL A 11 -1.79 44.34 -19.83
C VAL A 11 -1.47 43.01 -20.52
N THR A 12 -0.35 42.89 -21.23
CA THR A 12 0.04 41.61 -21.85
C THR A 12 0.33 40.52 -20.83
N VAL A 13 1.01 40.83 -19.73
CA VAL A 13 1.24 39.84 -18.65
C VAL A 13 -0.08 39.39 -18.03
N ALA A 14 -1.02 40.30 -17.81
CA ALA A 14 -2.35 39.94 -17.30
C ALA A 14 -3.13 39.05 -18.27
N PHE A 15 -3.09 39.33 -19.58
CA PHE A 15 -3.73 38.49 -20.59
C PHE A 15 -3.11 37.09 -20.68
N VAL A 16 -1.77 36.99 -20.61
CA VAL A 16 -1.08 35.70 -20.60
C VAL A 16 -1.43 34.89 -19.35
N PHE A 17 -1.51 35.54 -18.18
CA PHE A 17 -1.88 34.89 -16.93
C PHE A 17 -3.33 34.40 -16.93
N LEU A 18 -4.27 35.22 -17.43
CA LEU A 18 -5.67 34.82 -17.59
C LEU A 18 -5.85 33.70 -18.60
N TRP A 19 -5.10 33.73 -19.71
CA TRP A 19 -5.09 32.64 -20.69
C TRP A 19 -4.53 31.35 -20.08
N TRP A 20 -3.46 31.45 -19.28
CA TRP A 20 -2.90 30.29 -18.57
C TRP A 20 -3.91 29.67 -17.59
N ILE A 21 -4.60 30.48 -16.78
CA ILE A 21 -5.68 29.99 -15.88
C ILE A 21 -6.82 29.34 -16.67
N ALA A 22 -7.26 29.96 -17.76
CA ALA A 22 -8.31 29.40 -18.62
C ALA A 22 -7.87 28.06 -19.24
N SER A 23 -6.64 27.99 -19.76
CA SER A 23 -6.08 26.76 -20.34
C SER A 23 -5.79 25.65 -19.31
N SER A 24 -5.64 26.01 -18.03
CA SER A 24 -5.47 25.05 -16.93
C SER A 24 -6.79 24.46 -16.43
N SER A 25 -7.92 25.01 -16.86
CA SER A 25 -9.26 24.66 -16.37
C SER A 25 -9.98 23.62 -17.24
N ASP A 26 -9.47 23.35 -18.44
CA ASP A 26 -9.98 22.31 -19.34
C ASP A 26 -8.99 21.14 -19.43
N VAL A 27 -8.73 20.49 -18.29
CA VAL A 27 -8.59 19.03 -18.38
C VAL A 27 -10.03 18.54 -18.51
N PRO A 28 -10.49 18.07 -19.69
CA PRO A 28 -11.73 17.34 -19.69
C PRO A 28 -11.54 16.23 -18.67
N ALA A 29 -12.35 16.26 -17.61
CA ALA A 29 -12.62 15.05 -16.86
C ALA A 29 -13.16 14.10 -17.92
N THR A 30 -12.28 13.30 -18.51
CA THR A 30 -12.69 12.07 -19.17
C THR A 30 -13.43 11.34 -18.07
N GLU A 31 -14.75 11.40 -18.10
CA GLU A 31 -15.58 10.50 -17.32
C GLU A 31 -15.03 9.11 -17.63
N GLU A 32 -14.38 8.52 -16.63
CA GLU A 32 -13.79 7.21 -16.75
C GLU A 32 -14.97 6.23 -16.82
N PHE A 33 -15.59 6.09 -18.00
CA PHE A 33 -16.64 5.12 -18.31
C PHE A 33 -16.09 3.67 -18.28
N SER A 34 -15.18 3.34 -17.35
CA SER A 34 -14.40 2.10 -17.41
C SER A 34 -14.57 1.16 -16.23
N ASN A 35 -15.35 1.52 -15.22
CA ASN A 35 -15.53 0.67 -14.05
C ASN A 35 -16.98 0.19 -14.02
N TYR A 36 -17.28 -0.84 -14.81
CA TYR A 36 -18.50 -1.64 -14.66
C TYR A 36 -18.12 -2.95 -13.96
N LEU A 37 -18.86 -3.31 -12.93
CA LEU A 37 -18.72 -4.63 -12.33
C LEU A 37 -19.55 -5.61 -13.15
N GLN A 38 -18.95 -6.75 -13.51
CA GLN A 38 -19.67 -7.81 -14.22
C GLN A 38 -20.72 -8.51 -13.34
N SER A 39 -20.56 -8.43 -12.02
CA SER A 39 -21.43 -9.02 -11.02
C SER A 39 -21.43 -8.19 -9.75
N CYS A 40 -22.44 -8.40 -8.90
CA CYS A 40 -22.49 -7.76 -7.60
C CYS A 40 -21.21 -8.02 -6.79
N PRO A 41 -20.78 -7.04 -5.96
CA PRO A 41 -19.70 -7.24 -5.02
C PRO A 41 -19.93 -8.49 -4.18
N SER A 42 -18.87 -9.13 -3.73
CA SER A 42 -19.02 -10.36 -2.95
C SER A 42 -19.76 -10.09 -1.63
N GLY A 43 -20.61 -11.02 -1.23
CA GLY A 43 -21.50 -10.86 -0.08
C GLY A 43 -22.78 -10.09 -0.39
N PHE A 44 -22.94 -9.57 -1.61
CA PHE A 44 -24.19 -8.95 -2.05
C PHE A 44 -25.02 -9.93 -2.88
N SER A 45 -26.32 -9.97 -2.59
CA SER A 45 -27.34 -10.62 -3.40
C SER A 45 -27.87 -9.65 -4.46
N SER A 46 -28.26 -10.13 -5.63
CA SER A 46 -28.77 -9.28 -6.71
C SER A 46 -30.29 -9.40 -6.90
N PHE A 47 -30.95 -8.30 -7.25
CA PHE A 47 -32.33 -8.28 -7.75
C PHE A 47 -32.56 -7.11 -8.71
N TYR A 48 -33.66 -7.13 -9.46
CA TYR A 48 -34.04 -6.02 -10.33
C TYR A 48 -35.05 -5.10 -9.64
N ASN A 49 -34.83 -3.78 -9.70
CA ASN A 49 -35.79 -2.78 -9.24
C ASN A 49 -36.95 -2.62 -10.24
N ALA A 50 -37.86 -1.67 -9.98
CA ALA A 50 -38.99 -1.38 -10.87
C ALA A 50 -38.55 -0.75 -12.21
N ASP A 51 -37.40 -0.08 -12.21
CA ASP A 51 -36.84 0.62 -13.38
C ASP A 51 -36.03 -0.31 -14.30
N GLY A 52 -35.80 -1.56 -13.88
CA GLY A 52 -35.03 -2.56 -14.63
C GLY A 52 -33.53 -2.59 -14.32
N ASP A 53 -33.07 -1.79 -13.37
CA ASP A 53 -31.67 -1.79 -12.91
C ASP A 53 -31.40 -2.99 -11.99
N MET A 54 -30.20 -3.55 -12.13
CA MET A 54 -29.71 -4.58 -11.21
C MET A 54 -29.17 -3.93 -9.94
N ILE A 55 -29.82 -4.20 -8.82
CA ILE A 55 -29.45 -3.75 -7.49
C ILE A 55 -28.73 -4.88 -6.76
N CYS A 56 -27.60 -4.54 -6.15
CA CYS A 56 -26.86 -5.40 -5.25
C CYS A 56 -27.21 -5.02 -3.80
N CYS A 57 -27.50 -6.00 -2.97
CA CYS A 57 -27.92 -5.85 -1.57
C CYS A 57 -27.04 -6.67 -0.62
N ASP A 58 -26.51 -6.08 0.43
CA ASP A 58 -25.72 -6.77 1.46
C ASP A 58 -26.56 -7.51 2.51
N GLY A 59 -27.55 -8.28 2.05
CA GLY A 59 -28.45 -9.00 2.94
C GLY A 59 -29.48 -9.84 2.20
N GLU A 60 -30.50 -10.25 2.94
CA GLU A 60 -31.63 -10.96 2.37
C GLU A 60 -32.52 -10.02 1.55
N ILE A 61 -33.09 -10.55 0.46
CA ILE A 61 -34.01 -9.82 -0.40
C ILE A 61 -35.42 -10.31 -0.09
N ILE A 62 -36.22 -9.45 0.56
CA ILE A 62 -37.60 -9.76 0.94
C ILE A 62 -38.54 -8.91 0.10
N ALA A 63 -39.40 -9.56 -0.69
CA ALA A 63 -40.36 -8.90 -1.57
C ALA A 63 -39.72 -7.81 -2.49
N ARG A 64 -38.57 -8.13 -3.11
CA ARG A 64 -37.77 -7.22 -3.95
C ARG A 64 -37.28 -5.96 -3.23
N LYS A 65 -37.12 -6.03 -1.90
CA LYS A 65 -36.47 -4.99 -1.11
C LYS A 65 -35.27 -5.58 -0.41
N CYS A 66 -34.19 -4.79 -0.37
CA CYS A 66 -33.01 -5.13 0.40
C CYS A 66 -33.32 -5.01 1.89
N ALA A 67 -33.13 -6.08 2.66
CA ALA A 67 -33.17 -6.04 4.12
C ALA A 67 -31.80 -5.68 4.74
N GLY A 68 -30.77 -5.58 3.90
CA GLY A 68 -29.43 -5.13 4.28
C GLY A 68 -29.33 -3.61 4.46
N ASN A 69 -28.21 -3.16 5.03
CA ASN A 69 -27.94 -1.75 5.29
C ASN A 69 -27.25 -1.06 4.11
N ARG A 70 -26.66 -1.82 3.19
CA ARG A 70 -25.93 -1.34 2.03
C ARG A 70 -26.53 -1.93 0.76
N GLN A 71 -26.88 -1.04 -0.15
CA GLN A 71 -27.36 -1.38 -1.47
C GLN A 71 -26.71 -0.46 -2.50
N CYS A 72 -26.50 -0.97 -3.71
CA CYS A 72 -25.90 -0.22 -4.79
C CYS A 72 -26.43 -0.68 -6.14
N ILE A 73 -26.36 0.20 -7.14
CA ILE A 73 -26.68 -0.13 -8.52
C ILE A 73 -25.45 -0.73 -9.18
N LEU A 74 -25.59 -1.91 -9.80
CA LEU A 74 -24.46 -2.62 -10.40
C LEU A 74 -23.84 -1.83 -11.57
N ASN A 75 -24.69 -1.31 -12.46
CA ASN A 75 -24.30 -0.58 -13.66
C ASN A 75 -25.15 0.69 -13.78
N GLY A 76 -24.52 1.81 -14.11
CA GLY A 76 -25.19 3.09 -14.33
C GLY A 76 -24.75 4.20 -13.36
N ASN A 77 -25.27 5.40 -13.57
CA ASN A 77 -24.97 6.57 -12.79
C ASN A 77 -25.80 6.52 -11.50
N GLY A 78 -25.24 5.91 -10.45
CA GLY A 78 -25.90 5.81 -9.14
C GLY A 78 -26.39 7.15 -8.61
N THR A 79 -27.27 7.13 -7.62
CA THR A 79 -27.77 8.33 -6.95
C THR A 79 -27.18 8.47 -5.55
N LYS A 80 -27.34 9.62 -4.90
CA LYS A 80 -26.91 9.80 -3.50
C LYS A 80 -27.58 8.83 -2.53
N ALA A 81 -28.80 8.38 -2.82
CA ALA A 81 -29.54 7.41 -2.01
C ALA A 81 -29.21 5.95 -2.35
N LEU A 82 -28.72 5.71 -3.57
CA LEU A 82 -28.39 4.39 -4.08
C LEU A 82 -27.15 4.51 -4.99
N PRO A 83 -25.94 4.47 -4.40
CA PRO A 83 -24.71 4.72 -5.14
C PRO A 83 -24.41 3.60 -6.14
N ASN A 84 -23.47 3.85 -7.06
CA ASN A 84 -22.94 2.80 -7.91
C ASN A 84 -22.09 1.83 -7.07
N CYS A 85 -22.14 0.54 -7.37
CA CYS A 85 -21.40 -0.47 -6.62
C CYS A 85 -19.87 -0.28 -6.66
N VAL A 86 -19.32 0.28 -7.73
CA VAL A 86 -17.90 0.66 -7.82
C VAL A 86 -17.57 1.75 -6.82
N ASP A 87 -18.40 2.78 -6.71
CA ASP A 87 -18.13 3.90 -5.78
C ASP A 87 -18.19 3.41 -4.33
N LEU A 88 -19.19 2.58 -4.01
CA LEU A 88 -19.31 1.94 -2.71
C LEU A 88 -18.08 1.08 -2.39
N LEU A 89 -17.62 0.27 -3.35
CA LEU A 89 -16.41 -0.54 -3.18
C LEU A 89 -15.14 0.29 -3.04
N LYS A 90 -14.99 1.37 -3.83
CA LYS A 90 -13.84 2.28 -3.73
C LYS A 90 -13.74 2.88 -2.33
N GLU A 91 -14.86 3.33 -1.76
CA GLU A 91 -14.90 3.85 -0.40
C GLU A 91 -14.50 2.78 0.63
N GLU A 92 -15.07 1.58 0.54
CA GLU A 92 -14.73 0.47 1.43
C GLU A 92 -13.24 0.09 1.33
N TYR A 93 -12.71 0.02 0.11
CA TYR A 93 -11.34 -0.36 -0.15
C TYR A 93 -10.36 0.71 0.32
N ASN A 94 -10.71 1.99 0.18
CA ASN A 94 -9.91 3.08 0.74
C ASN A 94 -9.82 2.98 2.28
N ASN A 95 -10.94 2.66 2.94
CA ASN A 95 -10.95 2.45 4.40
C ASN A 95 -10.12 1.23 4.83
N LYS A 96 -10.22 0.11 4.10
CA LYS A 96 -9.40 -1.09 4.34
C LYS A 96 -7.91 -0.82 4.07
N ALA A 97 -7.60 -0.12 2.98
CA ALA A 97 -6.26 0.24 2.58
C ALA A 97 -5.52 1.01 3.66
N ASN A 98 -6.14 2.06 4.21
CA ASN A 98 -5.53 2.90 5.24
C ASN A 98 -5.07 2.11 6.48
N ASN A 99 -5.76 1.02 6.81
CA ASN A 99 -5.45 0.21 7.99
C ASN A 99 -4.48 -0.94 7.67
N SER A 100 -4.66 -1.59 6.52
CA SER A 100 -4.04 -2.88 6.24
C SER A 100 -2.94 -2.83 5.20
N CYS A 101 -2.94 -1.84 4.31
CA CYS A 101 -1.97 -1.76 3.23
C CYS A 101 -0.66 -1.08 3.66
N PRO A 102 0.47 -1.51 3.08
CA PRO A 102 1.74 -0.83 3.23
C PRO A 102 1.76 0.46 2.38
N ALA A 103 2.55 1.46 2.78
CA ALA A 103 2.58 2.77 2.10
C ALA A 103 3.04 2.67 0.64
N SER A 104 3.90 1.70 0.32
CA SER A 104 4.36 1.39 -1.04
C SER A 104 3.30 0.73 -1.92
N MET A 105 2.21 0.19 -1.35
CA MET A 105 1.14 -0.47 -2.08
C MET A 105 -0.23 -0.06 -1.51
N PRO A 106 -0.71 1.16 -1.77
CA PRO A 106 -1.90 1.70 -1.10
C PRO A 106 -3.23 1.12 -1.61
N SER A 107 -3.26 0.44 -2.76
CA SER A 107 -4.52 -0.03 -3.35
C SER A 107 -4.90 -1.40 -2.79
N TYR A 108 -5.95 -1.46 -1.97
CA TYR A 108 -6.51 -2.71 -1.47
C TYR A 108 -7.28 -3.48 -2.55
N PHE A 109 -7.23 -4.81 -2.52
CA PHE A 109 -8.10 -5.68 -3.32
C PHE A 109 -8.53 -6.93 -2.55
N GLU A 110 -9.66 -7.51 -2.94
CA GLU A 110 -10.13 -8.79 -2.46
C GLU A 110 -10.81 -9.62 -3.56
N ASP A 111 -10.41 -10.89 -3.67
CA ASP A 111 -11.03 -11.89 -4.53
C ASP A 111 -11.62 -12.97 -3.62
N ASN A 112 -12.94 -12.95 -3.48
CA ASN A 112 -13.66 -13.88 -2.61
C ASN A 112 -13.80 -15.28 -3.22
N VAL A 113 -13.66 -15.43 -4.54
CA VAL A 113 -13.64 -16.73 -5.21
C VAL A 113 -12.34 -17.46 -4.86
N LYS A 114 -11.21 -16.75 -4.93
CA LYS A 114 -9.90 -17.27 -4.52
C LYS A 114 -9.63 -17.18 -3.02
N LYS A 115 -10.48 -16.48 -2.28
CA LYS A 115 -10.31 -16.14 -0.86
C LYS A 115 -8.99 -15.42 -0.58
N THR A 116 -8.58 -14.55 -1.51
CA THR A 116 -7.33 -13.79 -1.42
C THR A 116 -7.63 -12.31 -1.18
N LYS A 117 -6.87 -11.71 -0.26
CA LYS A 117 -6.89 -10.27 0.02
C LYS A 117 -5.48 -9.76 -0.10
N GLY A 118 -5.29 -8.52 -0.55
CA GLY A 118 -3.96 -8.00 -0.76
C GLY A 118 -3.94 -6.52 -1.04
N CYS A 119 -2.74 -6.03 -1.34
CA CYS A 119 -2.55 -4.67 -1.82
C CYS A 119 -1.64 -4.63 -3.04
N THR A 120 -1.76 -3.57 -3.83
CA THR A 120 -0.91 -3.30 -4.98
C THR A 120 -0.52 -1.82 -5.05
N ASN A 121 0.54 -1.51 -5.80
CA ASN A 121 1.05 -0.14 -5.97
C ASN A 121 0.43 0.64 -7.13
N GLY A 122 -0.65 0.14 -7.74
CA GLY A 122 -1.32 0.84 -8.84
C GLY A 122 -2.82 0.57 -8.93
N THR A 123 -3.39 0.78 -10.10
CA THR A 123 -4.83 0.59 -10.34
C THR A 123 -5.22 -0.88 -10.28
N LEU A 124 -6.45 -1.14 -9.86
CA LEU A 124 -7.05 -2.48 -9.89
C LEU A 124 -7.53 -2.85 -11.30
N ASN A 125 -7.79 -4.14 -11.52
CA ASN A 125 -8.49 -4.61 -12.70
C ASN A 125 -9.96 -4.12 -12.71
N GLN A 126 -10.67 -4.34 -13.82
CA GLN A 126 -12.07 -3.92 -13.99
C GLN A 126 -13.02 -4.52 -12.95
N THR A 127 -12.70 -5.72 -12.44
CA THR A 127 -13.50 -6.40 -11.42
C THR A 127 -13.12 -6.01 -9.99
N MET A 128 -12.14 -5.13 -9.81
CA MET A 128 -11.57 -4.71 -8.52
C MET A 128 -11.04 -5.85 -7.63
N THR A 129 -10.79 -7.03 -8.20
CA THR A 129 -10.40 -8.24 -7.46
C THR A 129 -8.89 -8.47 -7.41
N GLY A 130 -8.11 -7.62 -8.06
CA GLY A 130 -6.65 -7.75 -8.15
C GLY A 130 -6.00 -6.60 -8.91
N PRO A 131 -4.67 -6.66 -9.13
CA PRO A 131 -3.96 -5.66 -9.90
C PRO A 131 -4.42 -5.65 -11.37
N LYS A 132 -4.31 -4.49 -12.02
CA LYS A 132 -4.62 -4.33 -13.45
C LYS A 132 -3.70 -5.17 -14.35
N SER A 133 -2.44 -5.34 -14.00
CA SER A 133 -1.50 -6.24 -14.69
C SER A 133 -0.81 -7.20 -13.72
N SER A 134 -0.42 -8.37 -14.23
CA SER A 134 0.34 -9.37 -13.46
C SER A 134 1.76 -8.92 -13.08
N SER A 135 2.28 -7.88 -13.72
CA SER A 135 3.59 -7.31 -13.43
C SER A 135 3.58 -6.29 -12.29
N GLN A 136 2.41 -5.82 -11.85
CA GLN A 136 2.33 -4.89 -10.73
C GLN A 136 2.74 -5.61 -9.44
N PRO A 137 3.62 -4.99 -8.64
CA PRO A 137 3.89 -5.46 -7.29
C PRO A 137 2.61 -5.63 -6.48
N THR A 138 2.52 -6.76 -5.81
CA THR A 138 1.42 -7.08 -4.90
C THR A 138 1.98 -7.65 -3.61
N CYS A 139 1.25 -7.42 -2.53
CA CYS A 139 1.39 -8.16 -1.30
C CYS A 139 0.06 -8.87 -0.96
N ILE A 140 0.14 -9.97 -0.21
CA ILE A 140 -0.99 -10.79 0.22
C ILE A 140 -1.20 -10.65 1.72
N MET A 141 -2.46 -10.54 2.13
CA MET A 141 -2.88 -10.58 3.53
C MET A 141 -3.30 -12.00 3.87
N TYR A 142 -2.46 -12.72 4.61
CA TYR A 142 -2.80 -14.07 5.05
C TYR A 142 -3.77 -14.04 6.23
N SER A 143 -4.55 -15.11 6.38
CA SER A 143 -5.55 -15.23 7.46
C SER A 143 -4.96 -15.36 8.85
N ASP A 144 -3.72 -15.85 8.97
CA ASP A 144 -3.05 -16.10 10.24
C ASP A 144 -1.70 -15.36 10.32
N LEU A 145 -1.29 -15.05 11.55
CA LEU A 145 -0.06 -14.31 11.82
C LEU A 145 1.19 -15.09 11.37
N ASN A 146 1.21 -16.42 11.52
CA ASN A 146 2.38 -17.21 11.19
C ASN A 146 2.65 -17.19 9.68
N SER A 147 1.64 -17.37 8.84
CA SER A 147 1.75 -17.23 7.39
C SER A 147 2.17 -15.82 6.97
N ASN A 148 1.64 -14.79 7.65
CA ASN A 148 2.07 -13.41 7.43
C ASN A 148 3.53 -13.18 7.80
N LEU A 149 4.06 -13.84 8.83
CA LEU A 149 5.46 -13.74 9.23
C LEU A 149 6.39 -14.57 8.36
N GLN A 150 5.93 -15.66 7.75
CA GLN A 150 6.78 -16.56 6.95
C GLN A 150 6.86 -16.20 5.47
N SER A 151 5.91 -15.42 4.94
CA SER A 151 5.80 -15.17 3.50
C SER A 151 6.45 -13.84 3.11
N ILE A 152 7.34 -13.85 2.11
CA ILE A 152 8.03 -12.64 1.64
C ILE A 152 7.08 -11.64 0.98
N ASP A 153 6.02 -12.13 0.34
CA ASP A 153 4.96 -11.35 -0.30
C ASP A 153 3.85 -10.93 0.69
N SER A 154 4.05 -11.10 1.99
CA SER A 154 3.11 -10.69 3.02
C SER A 154 2.99 -9.16 3.13
N CYS A 155 1.77 -8.63 3.13
CA CYS A 155 1.53 -7.21 3.38
C CYS A 155 2.00 -6.78 4.78
N HIS A 156 2.00 -7.69 5.76
CA HIS A 156 2.54 -7.43 7.10
C HIS A 156 4.04 -7.15 7.05
N ASN A 157 4.80 -7.99 6.35
CA ASN A 157 6.26 -7.83 6.21
C ASN A 157 6.60 -6.61 5.36
N GLN A 158 5.85 -6.37 4.28
CA GLN A 158 6.01 -5.17 3.45
C GLN A 158 5.75 -3.89 4.26
N LYS A 159 4.72 -3.89 5.12
CA LYS A 159 4.43 -2.76 6.01
C LYS A 159 5.54 -2.54 7.03
N SER A 160 6.05 -3.61 7.63
CA SER A 160 7.22 -3.54 8.53
C SER A 160 8.43 -2.91 7.83
N MET A 161 8.73 -3.33 6.59
CA MET A 161 9.79 -2.74 5.79
C MET A 161 9.56 -1.25 5.47
N ASP A 162 8.35 -0.89 5.06
CA ASP A 162 8.01 0.50 4.73
C ASP A 162 8.15 1.43 5.94
N THR A 163 7.76 0.94 7.13
CA THR A 163 7.85 1.70 8.39
C THR A 163 9.26 1.73 8.99
N ALA A 164 10.14 0.79 8.62
CA ALA A 164 11.50 0.75 9.15
C ALA A 164 12.27 2.04 8.81
N PRO A 165 12.97 2.67 9.78
CA PRO A 165 13.71 3.89 9.54
C PRO A 165 14.88 3.64 8.58
N CYS A 166 15.05 4.52 7.60
CA CYS A 166 16.26 4.56 6.77
C CYS A 166 17.28 5.50 7.42
N PHE A 167 18.56 5.14 7.37
CA PHE A 167 19.67 5.92 7.93
C PHE A 167 20.94 5.76 7.10
N GLY A 168 21.90 6.66 7.30
CA GLY A 168 23.13 6.71 6.50
C GLY A 168 22.92 7.26 5.09
N LYS A 169 23.98 7.26 4.29
CA LYS A 169 23.93 7.66 2.88
C LYS A 169 23.44 6.49 2.02
N THR A 170 22.86 6.80 0.86
CA THR A 170 22.41 5.80 -0.14
C THR A 170 21.54 4.69 0.47
N CYS A 171 20.73 5.03 1.45
CA CYS A 171 19.94 4.07 2.20
C CYS A 171 18.85 3.44 1.33
N SER A 172 18.77 2.11 1.34
CA SER A 172 17.70 1.36 0.69
C SER A 172 17.19 0.25 1.60
N LYS A 173 15.93 -0.13 1.40
CA LYS A 173 15.25 -1.16 2.19
C LYS A 173 14.72 -2.24 1.28
N ARG A 174 14.85 -3.49 1.69
CA ARG A 174 14.29 -4.64 0.97
C ARG A 174 13.95 -5.78 1.91
N LEU A 175 12.94 -6.56 1.55
CA LEU A 175 12.72 -7.87 2.14
C LEU A 175 13.66 -8.87 1.48
N ILE A 176 14.37 -9.65 2.28
CA ILE A 176 15.18 -10.77 1.81
C ILE A 176 14.75 -12.05 2.51
N GLN A 177 14.70 -13.17 1.80
CA GLN A 177 14.38 -14.47 2.38
C GLN A 177 15.43 -15.49 1.97
N PRO A 178 16.58 -15.54 2.67
CA PRO A 178 17.69 -16.44 2.31
C PRO A 178 17.29 -17.92 2.34
N ASN A 179 16.37 -18.26 3.23
CA ASN A 179 15.78 -19.59 3.35
C ASN A 179 14.27 -19.48 3.22
N LYS A 180 13.68 -20.12 2.20
CA LYS A 180 12.22 -20.12 1.95
C LYS A 180 11.39 -20.68 3.12
N LYS A 181 12.01 -21.42 4.04
CA LYS A 181 11.36 -21.96 5.25
C LYS A 181 11.52 -21.05 6.48
N ALA A 182 12.25 -19.95 6.36
CA ALA A 182 12.48 -18.99 7.44
C ALA A 182 11.74 -17.68 7.16
N PRO A 183 11.31 -16.94 8.20
CA PRO A 183 10.78 -15.59 8.05
C PRO A 183 11.71 -14.68 7.22
N PRO A 184 11.18 -13.80 6.37
CA PRO A 184 12.00 -12.83 5.67
C PRO A 184 12.60 -11.81 6.64
N LEU A 185 13.78 -11.30 6.28
CA LEU A 185 14.47 -10.23 6.97
C LEU A 185 14.13 -8.90 6.30
N VAL A 186 13.89 -7.87 7.12
CA VAL A 186 13.81 -6.49 6.65
C VAL A 186 15.23 -5.95 6.64
N ALA A 187 15.88 -5.98 5.47
CA ALA A 187 17.24 -5.51 5.29
C ALA A 187 17.27 -4.01 5.00
N ILE A 188 18.17 -3.31 5.69
CA ILE A 188 18.51 -1.91 5.51
C ILE A 188 19.96 -1.88 5.05
N GLU A 189 20.15 -1.46 3.81
CA GLU A 189 21.45 -1.26 3.20
C GLU A 189 21.78 0.24 3.21
N PHE A 190 22.95 0.61 3.70
CA PHE A 190 23.34 2.01 3.88
C PHE A 190 24.85 2.17 3.80
N SER A 191 25.32 3.37 3.47
CA SER A 191 26.74 3.71 3.49
C SER A 191 27.07 4.63 4.66
N ASP A 192 28.21 4.36 5.30
CA ASP A 192 28.75 5.21 6.37
C ASP A 192 29.43 6.48 5.82
N ASP A 193 30.00 7.29 6.71
CA ASP A 193 30.69 8.53 6.35
C ASP A 193 31.90 8.32 5.43
N MET A 194 32.51 7.14 5.47
CA MET A 194 33.65 6.75 4.65
C MET A 194 33.23 6.17 3.30
N GLY A 195 31.91 6.02 3.07
CA GLY A 195 31.36 5.43 1.84
C GLY A 195 31.38 3.90 1.84
N ILE A 196 31.62 3.25 2.98
CA ILE A 196 31.56 1.79 3.08
C ILE A 196 30.09 1.38 3.22
N THR A 197 29.64 0.47 2.37
CA THR A 197 28.27 -0.07 2.40
C THR A 197 28.15 -1.20 3.41
N HIS A 198 27.12 -1.10 4.24
CA HIS A 198 26.75 -2.05 5.28
C HIS A 198 25.31 -2.54 5.05
N ILE A 199 25.01 -3.74 5.54
CA ILE A 199 23.66 -4.30 5.56
C ILE A 199 23.35 -4.73 7.00
N ALA A 200 22.23 -4.25 7.52
CA ALA A 200 21.70 -4.65 8.82
C ALA A 200 20.21 -4.95 8.72
N TYR A 201 19.65 -5.59 9.74
CA TYR A 201 18.26 -6.06 9.76
C TYR A 201 17.49 -5.42 10.91
N THR A 202 16.19 -5.17 10.72
CA THR A 202 15.36 -4.76 11.86
C THR A 202 15.38 -5.84 12.94
N ARG A 203 15.44 -5.43 14.22
CA ARG A 203 15.55 -6.37 15.34
C ARG A 203 14.45 -7.43 15.32
N GLU A 204 13.22 -7.01 15.06
CA GLU A 204 12.06 -7.90 15.01
C GLU A 204 12.20 -8.96 13.90
N SER A 205 12.53 -8.54 12.67
CA SER A 205 12.69 -9.50 11.56
C SER A 205 13.85 -10.47 11.81
N PHE A 206 14.96 -9.99 12.37
CA PHE A 206 16.11 -10.83 12.71
C PHE A 206 15.79 -11.81 13.84
N MET A 207 15.06 -11.37 14.86
CA MET A 207 14.58 -12.24 15.93
C MET A 207 13.66 -13.34 15.38
N ASN A 208 12.70 -13.00 14.52
CA ASN A 208 11.79 -13.97 13.89
C ASN A 208 12.56 -15.00 13.06
N TYR A 209 13.55 -14.56 12.29
CA TYR A 209 14.44 -15.43 11.54
C TYR A 209 15.23 -16.38 12.44
N LEU A 210 15.85 -15.88 13.52
CA LEU A 210 16.64 -16.69 14.45
C LEU A 210 15.77 -17.68 15.22
N ASN A 211 14.55 -17.31 15.63
CA ASN A 211 13.62 -18.21 16.31
C ASN A 211 13.31 -19.47 15.48
N VAL A 212 13.35 -19.38 14.15
CA VAL A 212 13.12 -20.52 13.24
C VAL A 212 14.41 -21.22 12.85
N THR A 213 15.46 -20.47 12.49
CA THR A 213 16.69 -21.04 11.94
C THR A 213 17.69 -21.49 13.00
N GLN A 214 17.67 -20.87 14.18
CA GLN A 214 18.53 -21.17 15.31
C GLN A 214 17.74 -21.03 16.63
N PRO A 215 16.78 -21.92 16.93
CA PRO A 215 15.87 -21.75 18.08
C PRO A 215 16.58 -21.55 19.43
N THR A 216 17.82 -22.03 19.57
CA THR A 216 18.67 -21.88 20.76
C THR A 216 19.66 -20.72 20.70
N TRP A 217 19.37 -19.68 19.89
CA TRP A 217 20.28 -18.54 19.68
C TRP A 217 20.56 -17.77 20.98
N LYS A 218 19.58 -17.72 21.88
CA LYS A 218 19.71 -17.04 23.18
C LYS A 218 20.69 -17.76 24.09
N GLU A 219 20.59 -19.08 24.17
CA GLU A 219 21.47 -19.93 24.99
C GLU A 219 22.90 -19.94 24.42
N LYS A 220 23.04 -19.73 23.11
CA LYS A 220 24.33 -19.51 22.45
C LYS A 220 24.92 -18.11 22.67
N GLY A 221 24.23 -17.28 23.45
CA GLY A 221 24.72 -15.96 23.87
C GLY A 221 24.58 -14.88 22.81
N ILE A 222 23.73 -15.05 21.79
CA ILE A 222 23.44 -13.97 20.84
C ILE A 222 22.58 -12.93 21.54
N ASP A 223 23.08 -11.70 21.64
CA ASP A 223 22.41 -10.54 22.25
C ASP A 223 22.05 -9.52 21.15
N LEU A 224 20.76 -9.44 20.82
CA LEU A 224 20.25 -8.52 19.78
C LEU A 224 20.33 -7.03 20.17
N GLN A 225 20.73 -6.70 21.40
CA GLN A 225 21.04 -5.33 21.81
C GLN A 225 22.47 -4.93 21.46
N LYS A 226 23.33 -5.90 21.16
CA LYS A 226 24.76 -5.70 20.86
C LYS A 226 25.17 -6.24 19.50
N ASN A 227 24.36 -7.08 18.88
CA ASN A 227 24.70 -7.70 17.61
C ASN A 227 24.72 -6.67 16.47
N ILE A 228 25.85 -6.55 15.78
CA ILE A 228 26.06 -5.56 14.71
C ILE A 228 25.13 -5.76 13.50
N MET A 229 24.58 -6.95 13.31
CA MET A 229 23.59 -7.22 12.25
C MET A 229 22.23 -6.59 12.55
N VAL A 230 21.99 -6.08 13.77
CA VAL A 230 20.77 -5.37 14.14
C VAL A 230 20.89 -3.90 13.75
N ALA A 231 19.92 -3.38 13.01
CA ALA A 231 19.93 -2.05 12.41
C ALA A 231 20.12 -0.92 13.44
N GLU A 232 19.50 -1.00 14.61
CA GLU A 232 19.69 -0.02 15.70
C GLU A 232 21.14 0.02 16.18
N VAL A 233 21.78 -1.14 16.30
CA VAL A 233 23.19 -1.27 16.72
C VAL A 233 24.12 -0.79 15.61
N ALA A 234 23.88 -1.21 14.37
CA ALA A 234 24.64 -0.77 13.21
C ALA A 234 24.61 0.75 13.05
N LYS A 235 23.43 1.37 13.22
CA LYS A 235 23.29 2.84 13.23
C LYS A 235 24.09 3.47 14.37
N ALA A 236 23.99 2.93 15.59
CA ALA A 236 24.71 3.46 16.74
C ALA A 236 26.24 3.42 16.56
N VAL A 237 26.77 2.41 15.87
CA VAL A 237 28.20 2.25 15.60
C VAL A 237 28.66 3.09 14.41
N TYR A 238 28.02 2.93 13.25
CA TYR A 238 28.53 3.46 11.99
C TYR A 238 28.06 4.88 11.68
N ILE A 239 26.90 5.29 12.20
CA ILE A 239 26.29 6.59 11.89
C ILE A 239 26.37 7.53 13.09
N ASP A 240 25.83 7.11 14.24
CA ASP A 240 25.72 7.99 15.41
C ASP A 240 27.01 8.04 16.22
N LYS A 241 27.90 7.04 16.07
CA LYS A 241 29.17 6.90 16.81
C LYS A 241 28.98 6.92 18.33
N THR A 242 27.85 6.41 18.81
CA THR A 242 27.48 6.30 20.23
C THR A 242 27.88 4.96 20.85
N MET A 243 28.21 3.96 20.01
CA MET A 243 28.73 2.66 20.45
C MET A 243 30.12 2.38 19.86
N THR A 244 30.98 1.75 20.64
CA THR A 244 32.35 1.36 20.26
C THR A 244 32.45 -0.12 19.88
N PRO A 245 33.48 -0.54 19.13
CA PRO A 245 33.69 -1.94 18.75
C PRO A 245 33.80 -2.92 19.93
N ALA A 246 34.20 -2.46 21.12
CA ALA A 246 34.28 -3.31 22.31
C ALA A 246 32.89 -3.64 22.91
N GLN A 247 31.84 -2.93 22.49
CA GLN A 247 30.48 -3.07 23.02
C GLN A 247 29.58 -3.92 22.11
N ILE A 248 30.06 -4.35 20.95
CA ILE A 248 29.30 -5.10 19.97
C ILE A 248 29.63 -6.59 19.97
N GLN A 249 28.67 -7.37 19.52
CA GLN A 249 28.81 -8.78 19.17
C GLN A 249 28.69 -8.92 17.65
N PHE A 250 29.49 -9.82 17.08
CA PHE A 250 29.38 -10.23 15.67
C PHE A 250 28.52 -11.49 15.58
#